data_AF-A0A9D8X695-F1
#
_entry.id   AF-A0A9D8X695-F1
#
_cell.length_a   1.000
_cell.length_b   1.000
_cell.length_c   1.000
_cell.angle_alpha   90.00
_cell.angle_beta   90.00
_cell.angle_gamma   90.00
#
_symmetry.space_group_name_H-M   'P 1'
#
loop_
_entity.id
_entity.type
_entity.pdbx_description
1 polymer ?
#
loop_
_entity_poly.entity_id
_entity_poly.type
_entity_poly.pdbx_seq_one_letter_code
_entity_poly.pdbx_strand_id
1 'polypeptide(L)'
;MPRNQFQRMVFAFITVVITVHAYVFYSLYVIHGSMFMSLTGHSSVLSAINAMGGVPVFGIPMPIWAVVLIEFVLAFTLENLIGSPLSFKFACKNFDPRSTHPVLFETAIICATVGIMCPMMSFIAAFLYYNYSAGFNIFTLLADWLKLVCFNFPFAFFTQLFFIQPFVRTVFKKIFAKDIKAREKEAV
;
A
#
# COMPACT_ATOMS: atom_id res chain seq x y z
N MET A 1 16.88 10.32 6.91
CA MET A 1 16.18 9.17 7.49
C MET A 1 15.53 9.58 8.82
N PRO A 2 14.28 9.17 9.11
CA PRO A 2 13.62 9.48 10.38
C PRO A 2 14.40 8.88 11.58
N ARG A 3 14.76 9.71 12.56
CA ARG A 3 15.53 9.27 13.76
C ARG A 3 14.62 8.80 14.89
N ASN A 4 13.47 9.45 15.07
CA ASN A 4 12.56 9.16 16.18
C ASN A 4 11.42 8.23 15.75
N GLN A 5 10.88 7.48 16.71
CA GLN A 5 9.68 6.66 16.52
C GLN A 5 8.53 7.49 15.93
N PHE A 6 8.34 8.73 16.41
CA PHE A 6 7.35 9.66 15.87
C PHE A 6 7.59 10.00 14.40
N GLN A 7 8.84 10.30 14.01
CA GLN A 7 9.18 10.60 12.62
C GLN A 7 8.98 9.39 11.70
N ARG A 8 9.26 8.17 12.20
CA ARG A 8 8.98 6.92 11.47
C ARG A 8 7.48 6.72 11.27
N MET A 9 6.70 6.95 12.31
CA MET A 9 5.24 6.85 12.26
C MET A 9 4.63 7.87 11.28
N VAL A 10 5.09 9.13 11.29
CA VAL A 10 4.65 10.16 10.33
C VAL A 10 5.03 9.79 8.89
N PHE A 11 6.25 9.28 8.69
CA PHE A 11 6.70 8.84 7.37
C PHE A 11 5.86 7.66 6.84
N ALA A 12 5.61 6.66 7.70
CA ALA A 12 4.74 5.53 7.38
C ALA A 12 3.30 5.99 7.09
N PHE A 13 2.76 6.89 7.92
CA PHE A 13 1.42 7.44 7.74
C PHE A 13 1.25 8.13 6.37
N ILE A 14 2.15 9.04 6.01
CA ILE A 14 2.10 9.73 4.71
C ILE A 14 2.20 8.73 3.56
N THR A 15 3.10 7.74 3.69
CA THR A 15 3.27 6.69 2.68
C THR A 15 1.98 5.89 2.50
N VAL A 16 1.37 5.42 3.60
CA VAL A 16 0.15 4.60 3.56
C VAL A 16 -1.04 5.40 3.01
N VAL A 17 -1.18 6.68 3.37
CA VAL A 17 -2.23 7.54 2.81
C VAL A 17 -2.10 7.57 1.27
N ILE A 18 -0.89 7.79 0.75
CA ILE A 18 -0.67 7.91 -0.70
C ILE A 18 -0.86 6.55 -1.39
N THR A 19 -0.27 5.48 -0.85
CA THR A 19 -0.33 4.15 -1.47
C THR A 19 -1.74 3.59 -1.51
N VAL A 20 -2.52 3.73 -0.43
CA VAL A 20 -3.91 3.24 -0.36
C VAL A 20 -4.79 3.98 -1.37
N HIS A 21 -4.68 5.32 -1.45
CA HIS A 21 -5.46 6.08 -2.43
C HIS A 21 -5.08 5.73 -3.88
N ALA A 22 -3.78 5.61 -4.17
CA ALA A 22 -3.30 5.21 -5.49
C ALA A 22 -3.76 3.80 -5.86
N TYR A 23 -3.74 2.88 -4.90
CA TYR A 23 -4.16 1.50 -5.08
C TYR A 23 -5.67 1.38 -5.31
N VAL A 24 -6.49 2.08 -4.52
CA VAL A 24 -7.95 2.11 -4.72
C VAL A 24 -8.29 2.70 -6.08
N PHE A 25 -7.62 3.79 -6.48
CA PHE A 25 -7.82 4.36 -7.81
C PHE A 25 -7.44 3.37 -8.92
N TYR A 26 -6.29 2.71 -8.79
CA TYR A 26 -5.82 1.69 -9.73
C TYR A 26 -6.81 0.52 -9.83
N SER A 27 -7.24 -0.04 -8.70
CA SER A 27 -8.17 -1.16 -8.67
C SER A 27 -9.52 -0.79 -9.29
N LEU A 28 -10.11 0.33 -8.89
CA LEU A 28 -11.44 0.75 -9.37
C LEU A 28 -11.43 1.18 -10.84
N TYR A 29 -10.46 1.98 -11.27
CA TYR A 29 -10.44 2.54 -12.62
C TYR A 29 -9.76 1.64 -13.64
N VAL A 30 -8.63 1.01 -13.28
CA VAL A 30 -7.81 0.26 -14.24
C VAL A 30 -8.21 -1.21 -14.30
N ILE A 31 -8.42 -1.86 -13.16
CA ILE A 31 -8.78 -3.28 -13.12
C ILE A 31 -10.27 -3.48 -13.39
N HIS A 32 -11.13 -2.75 -12.66
CA HIS A 32 -12.57 -2.97 -12.68
C HIS A 32 -13.37 -1.94 -13.49
N GLY A 33 -12.73 -0.86 -13.94
CA GLY A 33 -13.44 0.29 -14.53
C GLY A 33 -14.22 -0.08 -15.79
N SER A 34 -13.60 -0.85 -16.69
CA SER A 34 -14.25 -1.30 -17.95
C SER A 34 -15.42 -2.25 -17.70
N MET A 35 -15.32 -3.11 -16.68
CA MET A 35 -16.38 -4.04 -16.27
C MET A 35 -17.56 -3.30 -15.66
N PHE A 36 -17.32 -2.33 -14.78
CA PHE A 36 -18.39 -1.55 -14.15
C PHE A 36 -19.13 -0.66 -15.14
N MET A 37 -18.39 -0.04 -16.07
CA MET A 37 -18.98 0.77 -17.13
C MET A 37 -19.81 -0.07 -18.13
N SER A 38 -19.35 -1.27 -18.48
CA SER A 38 -20.09 -2.15 -19.41
C SER A 38 -21.35 -2.76 -18.80
N LEU A 39 -21.34 -3.07 -17.49
CA LEU A 39 -22.49 -3.63 -16.79
C LEU A 39 -23.60 -2.60 -16.51
N THR A 40 -23.24 -1.34 -16.32
CA THR A 40 -24.19 -0.28 -15.92
C THR A 40 -24.52 0.71 -17.04
N GLY A 41 -23.75 0.74 -18.13
CA GLY A 41 -23.94 1.67 -19.25
C GLY A 41 -23.56 3.12 -18.93
N HIS A 42 -22.92 3.40 -17.80
CA HIS A 42 -22.52 4.75 -17.40
C HIS A 42 -21.11 5.11 -17.87
N SER A 43 -20.89 6.41 -18.14
CA SER A 43 -19.60 6.96 -18.59
C SER A 43 -18.57 7.14 -17.46
N SER A 44 -18.98 7.03 -16.20
CA SER A 44 -18.09 7.19 -15.04
C SER A 44 -18.12 5.98 -14.09
N VAL A 45 -16.94 5.53 -13.67
CA VAL A 45 -16.76 4.41 -12.75
C VAL A 45 -17.44 4.68 -11.40
N LEU A 46 -17.40 5.94 -10.93
CA LEU A 46 -18.01 6.33 -9.66
C LEU A 46 -19.53 6.21 -9.69
N SER A 47 -20.18 6.65 -10.78
CA SER A 47 -21.64 6.52 -10.93
C SER A 47 -22.05 5.05 -11.12
N ALA A 48 -21.24 4.26 -11.83
CA ALA A 48 -21.46 2.83 -11.99
C ALA A 48 -21.42 2.08 -10.64
N ILE A 49 -20.42 2.37 -9.79
CA ILE A 49 -20.30 1.75 -8.46
C ILE A 49 -21.44 2.21 -7.54
N ASN A 50 -21.82 3.48 -7.60
CA ASN A 50 -22.95 3.99 -6.82
C ASN A 50 -24.28 3.33 -7.25
N ALA A 51 -24.45 3.04 -8.54
CA ALA A 51 -25.60 2.32 -9.06
C ALA A 51 -25.63 0.82 -8.64
N MET A 52 -24.47 0.21 -8.42
CA MET A 52 -24.35 -1.19 -7.93
C MET A 52 -24.45 -1.31 -6.40
N GLY A 53 -24.65 -0.21 -5.67
CA GLY A 53 -24.76 -0.22 -4.21
C GLY A 53 -23.42 -0.33 -3.47
N GLY A 54 -22.28 -0.23 -4.17
CA GLY A 54 -20.95 -0.29 -3.57
C GLY A 54 -20.14 -1.55 -3.91
N VAL A 55 -19.09 -1.81 -3.14
CA VAL A 55 -18.21 -2.98 -3.30
C VAL A 55 -18.55 -4.00 -2.20
N PRO A 56 -18.78 -5.28 -2.53
CA PRO A 56 -19.11 -6.29 -1.54
C PRO A 56 -17.89 -6.64 -0.69
N VAL A 57 -17.95 -6.34 0.61
CA VAL A 57 -16.96 -6.75 1.60
C VAL A 57 -17.65 -7.72 2.55
N PHE A 58 -17.14 -8.94 2.69
CA PHE A 58 -17.81 -10.03 3.40
C PHE A 58 -19.25 -10.30 2.93
N GLY A 59 -19.52 -10.10 1.64
CA GLY A 59 -20.87 -10.26 1.07
C GLY A 59 -21.86 -9.13 1.41
N ILE A 60 -21.41 -8.08 2.12
CA ILE A 60 -22.21 -6.90 2.42
C ILE A 60 -21.79 -5.78 1.45
N PRO A 61 -22.71 -5.20 0.66
CA PRO A 61 -22.38 -4.07 -0.20
C PRO A 61 -22.03 -2.85 0.69
N MET A 62 -20.80 -2.36 0.57
CA MET A 62 -20.33 -1.20 1.32
C MET A 62 -19.93 -0.04 0.39
N PRO A 63 -20.13 1.22 0.83
CA PRO A 63 -19.72 2.38 0.05
C PRO A 63 -18.19 2.44 -0.06
N ILE A 64 -17.69 3.00 -1.16
CA ILE A 64 -16.24 3.07 -1.48
C ILE A 64 -15.44 3.70 -0.32
N TRP A 65 -15.97 4.76 0.31
CA TRP A 65 -15.29 5.42 1.43
C TRP A 65 -15.05 4.46 2.61
N ALA A 66 -16.02 3.59 2.94
CA ALA A 66 -15.87 2.65 4.03
C ALA A 66 -14.79 1.60 3.71
N VAL A 67 -14.75 1.13 2.46
CA VAL A 67 -13.71 0.21 1.98
C VAL A 67 -12.32 0.84 2.08
N VAL A 68 -12.17 2.07 1.60
CA VAL A 68 -10.91 2.83 1.71
C VAL A 68 -10.47 2.95 3.17
N LEU A 69 -11.40 3.22 4.09
CA LEU A 69 -11.08 3.36 5.51
C LEU A 69 -10.62 2.03 6.11
N ILE A 70 -11.30 0.92 5.78
CA ILE A 70 -10.92 -0.43 6.24
C ILE A 70 -9.55 -0.81 5.70
N GLU A 71 -9.32 -0.68 4.39
CA GLU A 71 -8.03 -0.97 3.77
C GLU A 71 -6.92 -0.09 4.35
N PHE A 72 -7.20 1.19 4.62
CA PHE A 72 -6.26 2.10 5.25
C PHE A 72 -5.86 1.65 6.66
N VAL A 73 -6.83 1.30 7.52
CA VAL A 73 -6.56 0.85 8.89
C VAL A 73 -5.76 -0.46 8.88
N LEU A 74 -6.13 -1.40 8.00
CA LEU A 74 -5.43 -2.67 7.84
C LEU A 74 -4.00 -2.48 7.32
N ALA A 75 -3.82 -1.68 6.26
CA ALA A 75 -2.52 -1.37 5.68
C ALA A 75 -1.61 -0.67 6.69
N PHE A 76 -2.14 0.33 7.41
CA PHE A 76 -1.38 1.05 8.41
C PHE A 76 -0.97 0.14 9.57
N THR A 77 -1.89 -0.70 10.04
CA THR A 77 -1.60 -1.65 11.13
C THR A 77 -0.52 -2.65 10.70
N LEU A 78 -0.65 -3.23 9.52
CA LEU A 78 0.32 -4.18 8.98
C LEU A 78 1.69 -3.54 8.70
N GLU A 79 1.73 -2.33 8.17
CA GLU A 79 2.98 -1.60 7.92
C GLU A 79 3.73 -1.34 9.23
N ASN A 80 3.03 -0.94 10.29
CA ASN A 80 3.68 -0.70 11.58
C ASN A 80 4.10 -1.99 12.30
N LEU A 81 3.28 -3.05 12.25
CA LEU A 81 3.53 -4.30 12.98
C LEU A 81 4.47 -5.26 12.26
N ILE A 82 4.40 -5.32 10.92
CA ILE A 82 5.13 -6.30 10.12
C ILE A 82 6.00 -5.59 9.08
N GLY A 83 5.44 -4.69 8.28
CA GLY A 83 6.15 -4.05 7.17
C GLY A 83 7.48 -3.44 7.60
N SER A 84 7.45 -2.55 8.59
CA SER A 84 8.62 -1.88 9.16
C SER A 84 9.62 -2.88 9.78
N PRO A 85 9.28 -3.66 10.84
CA PRO A 85 10.27 -4.52 11.48
C PRO A 85 10.82 -5.63 10.58
N LEU A 86 9.98 -6.25 9.72
CA LEU A 86 10.40 -7.36 8.88
C LEU A 86 11.30 -6.88 7.73
N SER A 87 10.97 -5.74 7.10
CA SER A 87 11.79 -5.18 6.02
C SER A 87 13.15 -4.69 6.50
N PHE A 88 13.21 -4.05 7.68
CA PHE A 88 14.48 -3.69 8.31
C PHE A 88 15.32 -4.93 8.62
N LYS A 89 14.72 -5.99 9.17
CA LYS A 89 15.43 -7.25 9.45
C LYS A 89 15.94 -7.92 8.17
N PHE A 90 15.14 -7.90 7.10
CA PHE A 90 15.52 -8.47 5.81
C PHE A 90 16.65 -7.67 5.15
N ALA A 91 16.57 -6.34 5.17
CA ALA A 91 17.61 -5.47 4.64
C ALA A 91 18.93 -5.61 5.40
N CYS A 92 18.91 -5.65 6.73
CA CYS A 92 20.11 -5.87 7.54
C CYS A 92 20.74 -7.26 7.35
N LYS A 93 19.94 -8.27 6.95
CA LYS A 93 20.45 -9.61 6.66
C LYS A 93 21.17 -9.66 5.30
N ASN A 94 20.68 -8.92 4.32
CA ASN A 94 21.19 -8.98 2.95
C ASN A 94 22.22 -7.87 2.63
N PHE A 95 22.20 -6.77 3.38
CA PHE A 95 23.07 -5.62 3.18
C PHE A 95 23.68 -5.17 4.50
N ASP A 96 24.99 -4.93 4.47
CA ASP A 96 25.71 -4.43 5.63
C ASP A 96 25.51 -2.91 5.76
N PRO A 97 24.87 -2.40 6.83
CA PRO A 97 24.53 -0.97 6.95
C PRO A 97 25.74 -0.04 6.98
N ARG A 98 26.94 -0.58 7.27
CA ARG A 98 28.20 0.17 7.39
C ARG A 98 29.01 0.23 6.09
N SER A 99 28.81 -0.71 5.18
CA SER A 99 29.58 -0.82 3.93
C SER A 99 28.76 -0.38 2.70
N THR A 100 27.43 -0.46 2.80
CA THR A 100 26.52 -0.20 1.67
C THR A 100 26.16 1.29 1.58
N HIS A 101 26.13 1.84 0.36
CA HIS A 101 25.68 3.21 0.14
C HIS A 101 24.24 3.40 0.66
N PRO A 102 23.94 4.47 1.43
CA PRO A 102 22.64 4.64 2.12
C PRO A 102 21.42 4.54 1.19
N VAL A 103 21.55 5.00 -0.06
CA VAL A 103 20.48 4.94 -1.06
C VAL A 103 20.17 3.50 -1.50
N LEU A 104 21.18 2.63 -1.60
CA LEU A 104 20.99 1.23 -1.97
C LEU A 104 20.34 0.45 -0.82
N PHE A 105 20.80 0.70 0.41
CA PHE A 105 20.21 0.11 1.61
C PHE A 105 18.73 0.48 1.77
N GLU A 106 18.40 1.76 1.58
CA GLU A 106 17.01 2.23 1.63
C GLU A 106 16.15 1.62 0.51
N THR A 107 16.66 1.55 -0.72
CA THR A 107 15.95 0.90 -1.83
C THR A 107 15.71 -0.59 -1.56
N ALA A 108 16.67 -1.28 -0.95
CA ALA A 108 16.52 -2.68 -0.56
C ALA A 108 15.41 -2.88 0.50
N ILE A 109 15.35 -2.01 1.51
CA ILE A 109 14.24 -2.01 2.50
C ILE A 109 12.90 -1.86 1.78
N ILE A 110 12.81 -0.93 0.81
CA ILE A 110 11.57 -0.66 0.08
C ILE A 110 11.15 -1.88 -0.74
N CYS A 111 12.07 -2.47 -1.50
CA CYS A 111 11.80 -3.67 -2.29
C CYS A 111 11.36 -4.83 -1.39
N ALA A 112 12.00 -5.03 -0.24
CA ALA A 112 11.60 -6.03 0.73
C ALA A 112 10.21 -5.73 1.32
N THR A 113 9.93 -4.46 1.64
CA THR A 113 8.63 -4.03 2.18
C THR A 113 7.51 -4.31 1.19
N VAL A 114 7.66 -3.93 -0.09
CA VAL A 114 6.65 -4.23 -1.13
C VAL A 114 6.52 -5.74 -1.34
N GLY A 115 7.65 -6.46 -1.36
CA GLY A 115 7.71 -7.92 -1.46
C GLY A 115 6.94 -8.66 -0.37
N ILE A 116 6.84 -8.09 0.83
CA ILE A 116 6.17 -8.68 1.99
C ILE A 116 4.74 -8.14 2.14
N MET A 117 4.56 -6.82 2.05
CA MET A 117 3.27 -6.15 2.22
C MET A 117 2.28 -6.52 1.12
N CYS A 118 2.71 -6.56 -0.14
CA CYS A 118 1.82 -6.86 -1.25
C CYS A 118 1.16 -8.25 -1.13
N PRO A 119 1.90 -9.36 -0.91
CA PRO A 119 1.26 -10.66 -0.73
C PRO A 119 0.39 -10.74 0.52
N MET A 120 0.75 -10.08 1.62
CA MET A 120 -0.09 -10.08 2.84
C MET A 120 -1.38 -9.28 2.66
N MET A 121 -1.32 -8.07 2.11
CA MET A 121 -2.51 -7.24 1.86
C MET A 121 -3.40 -7.86 0.79
N SER A 122 -2.82 -8.38 -0.30
CA SER A 122 -3.59 -9.11 -1.32
C SER A 122 -4.25 -10.37 -0.76
N PHE A 123 -3.64 -11.04 0.23
CA PHE A 123 -4.25 -12.20 0.88
C PHE A 123 -5.47 -11.80 1.71
N ILE A 124 -5.34 -10.72 2.49
CA ILE A 124 -6.46 -10.16 3.25
C ILE A 124 -7.56 -9.70 2.30
N ALA A 125 -7.23 -9.01 1.22
CA ALA A 125 -8.19 -8.60 0.20
C ALA A 125 -8.91 -9.81 -0.43
N ALA A 126 -8.17 -10.85 -0.83
CA ALA A 126 -8.75 -12.07 -1.37
C ALA A 126 -9.72 -12.74 -0.38
N PHE A 127 -9.45 -12.64 0.92
CA PHE A 127 -10.36 -13.12 1.97
C PHE A 127 -11.58 -12.19 2.17
N LEU A 128 -11.37 -10.87 2.23
CA LEU A 128 -12.42 -9.87 2.42
C LEU A 128 -13.43 -9.83 1.27
N TYR A 129 -12.95 -9.93 0.03
CA TYR A 129 -13.75 -9.89 -1.19
C TYR A 129 -14.20 -11.29 -1.65
N TYR A 130 -13.92 -12.33 -0.87
CA TYR A 130 -14.29 -13.69 -1.23
C TYR A 130 -15.81 -13.83 -1.32
N ASN A 131 -16.30 -14.49 -2.37
CA ASN A 131 -17.72 -14.76 -2.53
C ASN A 131 -18.13 -15.97 -1.68
N TYR A 132 -18.47 -15.72 -0.42
CA TYR A 132 -18.94 -16.75 0.52
C TYR A 132 -20.25 -17.44 0.08
N SER A 133 -21.00 -16.86 -0.88
CA SER A 133 -22.24 -17.45 -1.39
C SER A 133 -22.03 -18.64 -2.32
N ALA A 134 -20.82 -18.84 -2.88
CA ALA A 134 -20.50 -19.93 -3.80
C ALA A 134 -19.91 -21.19 -3.12
N GLY A 135 -19.78 -21.18 -1.79
CA GLY A 135 -19.11 -22.23 -1.00
C GLY A 135 -17.63 -21.95 -0.78
N PHE A 136 -17.14 -22.15 0.44
CA PHE A 136 -15.75 -21.86 0.80
C PHE A 136 -14.80 -22.94 0.25
N ASN A 137 -13.96 -22.57 -0.71
CA ASN A 137 -12.93 -23.44 -1.25
C ASN A 137 -11.55 -22.77 -1.16
N ILE A 138 -10.64 -23.40 -0.41
CA ILE A 138 -9.30 -22.88 -0.15
C ILE A 138 -8.48 -22.69 -1.44
N PHE A 139 -8.72 -23.52 -2.46
CA PHE A 139 -8.00 -23.44 -3.74
C PHE A 139 -8.46 -22.23 -4.56
N THR A 140 -9.76 -21.90 -4.52
CA THR A 140 -10.27 -20.68 -5.17
C THR A 140 -9.72 -19.42 -4.51
N LEU A 141 -9.67 -19.40 -3.17
CA LEU A 141 -9.07 -18.29 -2.43
C LEU A 141 -7.58 -18.13 -2.74
N LEU A 142 -6.83 -19.24 -2.84
CA LEU A 142 -5.42 -19.20 -3.19
C LEU A 142 -5.20 -18.74 -4.64
N ALA A 143 -6.07 -19.15 -5.57
CA ALA A 143 -6.03 -18.71 -6.96
C ALA A 143 -6.33 -17.22 -7.09
N ASP A 144 -7.36 -16.72 -6.41
CA ASP A 144 -7.69 -15.29 -6.37
C ASP A 144 -6.58 -14.48 -5.72
N TRP A 145 -6.03 -14.96 -4.60
CA TRP A 145 -4.86 -14.34 -3.96
C TRP A 145 -3.68 -14.23 -4.92
N LEU A 146 -3.29 -15.34 -5.57
CA LEU A 146 -2.15 -15.34 -6.50
C LEU A 146 -2.41 -14.39 -7.68
N LYS A 147 -3.64 -14.39 -8.20
CA LYS A 147 -4.08 -13.46 -9.25
C LYS A 147 -3.93 -12.01 -8.78
N LEU A 148 -4.47 -11.66 -7.61
CA LEU A 148 -4.35 -10.32 -7.03
C LEU A 148 -2.88 -9.93 -6.85
N VAL A 149 -2.03 -10.82 -6.34
CA VAL A 149 -0.59 -10.57 -6.21
C VAL A 149 0.04 -10.28 -7.55
N CYS A 150 -0.22 -11.09 -8.59
CA CYS A 150 0.36 -10.88 -9.92
C CYS A 150 -0.06 -9.56 -10.57
N PHE A 151 -1.30 -9.09 -10.36
CA PHE A 151 -1.75 -7.80 -10.88
C PHE A 151 -1.22 -6.62 -10.07
N ASN A 152 -1.25 -6.73 -8.75
CA ASN A 152 -0.96 -5.61 -7.86
C ASN A 152 0.54 -5.42 -7.60
N PHE A 153 1.30 -6.51 -7.57
CA PHE A 153 2.72 -6.47 -7.22
C PHE A 153 3.56 -5.61 -8.16
N PRO A 154 3.47 -5.76 -9.50
CA PRO A 154 4.25 -4.92 -10.41
C PRO A 154 3.89 -3.44 -10.25
N PHE A 155 2.59 -3.12 -10.22
CA PHE A 155 2.14 -1.74 -10.04
C PHE A 155 2.63 -1.14 -8.73
N ALA A 156 2.46 -1.85 -7.61
CA ALA A 156 2.92 -1.41 -6.30
C ALA A 156 4.44 -1.24 -6.25
N PHE A 157 5.20 -2.16 -6.85
CA PHE A 157 6.66 -2.09 -6.89
C PHE A 157 7.17 -0.87 -7.64
N PHE A 158 6.68 -0.64 -8.87
CA PHE A 158 7.11 0.49 -9.68
C PHE A 158 6.65 1.83 -9.11
N THR A 159 5.39 1.92 -8.65
CA THR A 159 4.89 3.17 -8.06
C THR A 159 5.58 3.52 -6.75
N GLN A 160 5.84 2.52 -5.89
CA GLN A 160 6.53 2.74 -4.63
C GLN A 160 7.96 3.21 -4.85
N LEU A 161 8.72 2.55 -5.75
CA LEU A 161 10.14 2.84 -5.95
C LEU A 161 10.37 4.16 -6.68
N PHE A 162 9.63 4.43 -7.76
CA PHE A 162 9.90 5.57 -8.63
C PHE A 162 9.15 6.85 -8.27
N PHE A 163 7.98 6.76 -7.63
CA PHE A 163 7.12 7.93 -7.41
C PHE A 163 6.92 8.21 -5.93
N ILE A 164 6.38 7.25 -5.19
CA ILE A 164 5.93 7.47 -3.80
C ILE A 164 7.12 7.76 -2.90
N GLN A 165 8.21 6.99 -3.01
CA GLN A 165 9.37 7.18 -2.15
C GLN A 165 10.08 8.52 -2.36
N PRO A 166 10.42 8.96 -3.59
CA PRO A 166 10.95 10.30 -3.82
C PRO A 166 10.02 11.42 -3.34
N PHE A 167 8.71 11.25 -3.54
CA PHE A 167 7.71 12.23 -3.12
C PHE A 167 7.60 12.33 -1.61
N VAL A 168 7.41 11.22 -0.89
CA VAL A 168 7.32 11.19 0.58
C VAL A 168 8.59 11.76 1.20
N ARG A 169 9.78 11.47 0.65
CA ARG A 169 11.04 12.07 1.10
C ARG A 169 11.05 13.58 0.96
N THR A 170 10.53 14.10 -0.15
CA THR A 170 10.45 15.55 -0.41
C THR A 170 9.49 16.22 0.56
N VAL A 171 8.31 15.64 0.79
CA VAL A 171 7.32 16.11 1.76
C VAL A 171 7.89 16.07 3.18
N PHE A 172 8.52 14.95 3.57
CA PHE A 172 9.14 14.81 4.89
C PHE A 172 10.25 15.83 5.12
N LYS A 173 11.13 16.04 4.13
CA LYS A 173 12.17 17.08 4.19
C LYS A 173 11.57 18.48 4.35
N LYS A 174 10.43 18.77 3.71
CA LYS A 174 9.75 20.07 3.81
C LYS A 174 9.11 20.28 5.19
N ILE A 175 8.47 19.25 5.75
CA ILE A 175 7.85 19.29 7.07
C ILE A 175 8.91 19.46 8.17
N PHE A 176 10.00 18.69 8.12
CA PHE A 176 11.09 18.72 9.10
C PHE A 176 12.26 19.62 8.67
N ALA A 177 12.05 20.55 7.73
CA ALA A 177 13.11 21.41 7.22
C ALA A 177 13.76 22.27 8.32
N LYS A 178 12.97 22.70 9.30
CA LYS A 178 13.45 23.50 10.44
C LYS A 178 14.32 22.67 11.38
N ASP A 179 13.90 21.45 11.73
CA ASP A 179 14.69 20.49 12.51
C ASP A 179 16.01 20.13 11.81
N ILE A 180 15.99 19.93 10.50
CA ILE A 180 17.20 19.60 9.72
C ILE A 180 18.18 20.77 9.74
N LYS A 181 17.68 22.00 9.51
CA LYS A 181 18.51 23.22 9.52
C LYS A 181 19.02 23.59 10.92
N ALA A 182 18.24 23.36 11.97
CA ALA A 182 18.69 23.56 13.35
C ALA A 182 19.86 22.61 13.68
N ARG A 183 19.81 21.38 13.17
CA ARG A 183 20.87 20.38 13.37
C ARG A 183 22.13 20.63 12.54
N GLU A 184 22.01 21.17 11.33
CA GLU A 184 23.19 21.65 10.58
C GLU A 184 23.90 22.79 11.32
N LYS A 185 23.18 23.59 12.10
CA LYS A 185 23.77 24.65 12.92
C LYS A 185 24.38 24.17 14.24
N GLU A 186 23.92 23.04 14.79
CA GLU A 186 24.51 22.43 16.00
C GLU A 186 25.71 21.53 15.69
N ALA A 187 25.88 21.12 14.43
CA ALA A 187 26.98 20.28 13.96
C ALA A 187 28.18 21.09 13.42
N VAL A 188 28.07 22.43 13.42
CA VAL A 188 29.12 23.40 13.08
C VAL A 188 29.55 24.09 14.36
#